data_AF-A0A3P6AS15-F1
#
_entry.id   AF-A0A3P6AS15-F1
#
_cell.length_a   1.000
_cell.length_b   1.000
_cell.length_c   1.000
_cell.angle_alpha   90.00
_cell.angle_beta   90.00
_cell.angle_gamma   90.00
#
_symmetry.space_group_name_H-M   'P 1'
#
loop_
_entity.id
_entity.type
_entity.pdbx_description
1 polymer ?
#
loop_
_entity_poly.entity_id
_entity_poly.type
_entity_poly.pdbx_seq_one_letter_code
_entity_poly.pdbx_strand_id
1 'polypeptide(L)'
;MDQFGGFHLQEQKNKFSYRHTSLPSLSLRLRTTMNGSWKMIGLPRSKSKRHQTLLTLLAWKSTIYWTWNERNARLHFNVYRSVDTIFAVIDRQLRNKIMSFRESNPVLSSAMLQAWFSVG
;
A
#
# COMPACT_ATOMS: atom_id res chain seq x y z
N MET A 1 -37.74 47.43 -12.35
CA MET A 1 -36.52 48.20 -12.62
C MET A 1 -35.38 47.20 -12.73
N ASP A 2 -35.34 46.41 -13.81
CA ASP A 2 -34.82 46.82 -15.13
C ASP A 2 -33.28 46.93 -15.05
N GLN A 3 -32.45 46.24 -15.83
CA GLN A 3 -32.64 45.73 -17.18
C GLN A 3 -31.61 44.64 -17.51
N PHE A 4 -32.06 43.77 -18.41
CA PHE A 4 -31.28 42.87 -19.24
C PHE A 4 -30.21 43.59 -20.07
N GLY A 5 -29.11 42.89 -20.36
CA GLY A 5 -28.21 43.24 -21.47
C GLY A 5 -26.81 42.68 -21.20
N GLY A 6 -26.22 41.78 -21.99
CA GLY A 6 -26.57 41.41 -23.34
C GLY A 6 -26.00 40.05 -23.72
N PHE A 7 -26.69 39.51 -24.71
CA PHE A 7 -26.34 38.35 -25.50
C PHE A 7 -24.98 38.56 -26.18
N HIS A 8 -24.16 37.51 -26.19
CA HIS A 8 -23.34 37.25 -27.38
C HIS A 8 -23.71 35.88 -27.93
N LEU A 9 -24.20 35.92 -29.16
CA LEU A 9 -24.55 34.82 -30.04
C LEU A 9 -23.34 33.89 -30.27
N GLN A 10 -23.58 32.58 -30.33
CA GLN A 10 -23.55 31.73 -31.54
C GLN A 10 -23.40 30.27 -31.08
N GLU A 11 -24.45 29.45 -31.14
CA GLU A 11 -24.65 28.47 -32.23
C GLU A 11 -23.55 27.40 -32.37
N GLN A 12 -23.80 26.25 -31.74
CA GLN A 12 -23.54 24.94 -32.36
C GLN A 12 -24.59 23.95 -31.83
N LYS A 13 -25.75 23.89 -32.50
CA LYS A 13 -26.62 22.71 -32.40
C LYS A 13 -26.02 21.66 -33.33
N ASN A 14 -25.58 20.52 -32.80
CA ASN A 14 -25.84 19.19 -33.37
C ASN A 14 -25.23 18.11 -32.47
N LYS A 15 -26.09 17.39 -31.74
CA LYS A 15 -26.55 16.03 -32.08
C LYS A 15 -25.46 14.97 -32.00
N PHE A 16 -25.43 14.23 -30.90
CA PHE A 16 -25.12 12.79 -30.87
C PHE A 16 -25.83 12.24 -29.63
N SER A 17 -27.14 11.95 -29.67
CA SER A 17 -27.73 10.73 -30.22
C SER A 17 -26.92 9.49 -29.85
N TYR A 18 -27.33 8.86 -28.76
CA TYR A 18 -26.92 7.53 -28.36
C TYR A 18 -27.13 6.56 -29.52
N ARG A 19 -26.04 6.03 -30.07
CA ARG A 19 -26.10 4.83 -30.89
C ARG A 19 -24.98 3.87 -30.45
N HIS A 20 -25.46 2.68 -30.10
CA HIS A 20 -24.73 1.52 -29.68
C HIS A 20 -23.83 1.03 -30.83
N THR A 21 -22.51 1.08 -30.68
CA THR A 21 -21.56 0.29 -31.50
C THR A 21 -20.27 0.04 -30.72
N SER A 22 -20.20 -1.16 -30.14
CA SER A 22 -19.04 -2.05 -30.03
C SER A 22 -17.65 -1.43 -29.82
N LEU A 23 -17.15 -1.51 -28.58
CA LEU A 23 -15.72 -1.73 -28.31
C LEU A 23 -15.56 -3.03 -27.50
N PRO A 24 -15.41 -4.20 -28.15
CA PRO A 24 -14.98 -5.43 -27.49
C PRO A 24 -13.52 -5.38 -27.02
N SER A 25 -12.82 -4.26 -27.21
CA SER A 25 -11.35 -4.16 -27.10
C SER A 25 -10.83 -3.57 -25.79
N LEU A 26 -11.66 -2.95 -24.94
CA LEU A 26 -11.23 -2.51 -23.60
C LEU A 26 -11.66 -3.45 -22.46
N SER A 27 -12.74 -4.21 -22.63
CA SER A 27 -13.20 -5.17 -21.62
C SER A 27 -12.38 -6.48 -21.57
N LEU A 28 -11.51 -6.70 -22.57
CA LEU A 28 -10.65 -7.89 -22.62
C LEU A 28 -9.26 -7.65 -22.00
N ARG A 29 -8.81 -6.39 -21.88
CA ARG A 29 -7.51 -6.06 -21.26
C ARG A 29 -7.56 -5.96 -19.73
N LEU A 30 -8.76 -5.81 -19.14
CA LEU A 30 -8.98 -5.92 -17.69
C LEU A 30 -9.35 -7.35 -17.23
N ARG A 31 -9.58 -8.29 -18.15
CA ARG A 31 -9.99 -9.67 -17.81
C ARG A 31 -8.82 -10.66 -17.73
N THR A 32 -7.62 -10.28 -18.18
CA THR A 32 -6.48 -11.20 -18.28
C THR A 32 -5.44 -11.07 -17.16
N THR A 33 -5.64 -10.20 -16.16
CA THR A 33 -4.77 -10.16 -14.96
C THR A 33 -5.43 -10.72 -13.69
N MET A 34 -6.73 -11.05 -13.73
CA MET A 34 -7.46 -11.63 -12.57
C MET A 34 -7.79 -13.13 -12.70
N ASN A 35 -7.20 -13.84 -13.66
CA ASN A 35 -7.45 -15.28 -13.85
C ASN A 35 -6.45 -16.20 -13.12
N GLY A 36 -5.49 -15.65 -12.37
CA GLY A 36 -4.52 -16.42 -11.58
C GLY A 36 -4.72 -16.36 -10.05
N SER A 37 -5.51 -15.41 -9.55
CA SER A 37 -5.59 -15.11 -8.12
C SER A 37 -6.49 -16.06 -7.33
N TRP A 38 -7.58 -16.57 -7.90
CA TRP A 38 -8.49 -17.48 -7.18
C TRP A 38 -7.87 -18.86 -6.90
N LYS A 39 -6.96 -19.33 -7.76
CA LYS A 39 -6.19 -20.57 -7.51
C LYS A 39 -5.20 -20.42 -6.35
N MET A 40 -4.81 -19.20 -5.99
CA MET A 40 -3.91 -18.93 -4.85
C MET A 40 -4.64 -18.83 -3.51
N ILE A 41 -5.97 -18.79 -3.49
CA ILE A 41 -6.77 -18.81 -2.25
C ILE A 41 -6.80 -20.21 -1.63
N GLY A 42 -6.61 -21.25 -2.46
CA GLY A 42 -6.63 -22.66 -2.03
C GLY A 42 -5.27 -23.32 -1.84
N LEU A 43 -4.16 -22.64 -2.16
CA LEU A 43 -2.84 -23.19 -1.85
C LEU A 43 -2.66 -23.17 -0.32
N PRO A 44 -2.28 -24.29 0.31
CA PRO A 44 -1.97 -24.28 1.73
C PRO A 44 -0.85 -23.26 1.93
N ARG A 45 -1.19 -22.11 2.51
CA ARG A 45 -0.20 -21.12 2.92
C ARG A 45 0.67 -21.83 3.93
N SER A 46 1.85 -22.27 3.49
CA SER A 46 2.71 -23.09 4.33
C SER A 46 2.90 -22.38 5.65
N LYS A 47 2.41 -22.99 6.74
CA LYS A 47 2.60 -22.46 8.09
C LYS A 47 4.10 -22.27 8.37
N SER A 48 4.96 -23.05 7.71
CA SER A 48 6.42 -22.95 7.84
C SER A 48 6.98 -21.58 7.44
N LYS A 49 6.33 -20.84 6.53
CA LYS A 49 6.80 -19.51 6.10
C LYS A 49 5.99 -18.35 6.68
N ARG A 50 4.98 -18.63 7.51
CA ARG A 50 4.08 -17.58 8.05
C ARG A 50 4.85 -16.53 8.84
N HIS A 51 5.78 -16.95 9.70
CA HIS A 51 6.58 -16.03 10.52
C HIS A 51 7.47 -15.12 9.65
N GLN A 52 8.10 -15.67 8.61
CA GLN A 52 8.92 -14.92 7.65
C GLN A 52 8.07 -13.90 6.89
N THR A 53 6.93 -14.31 6.33
CA THR A 53 6.07 -13.37 5.60
C THR A 53 5.56 -12.24 6.48
N LEU A 54 5.16 -12.55 7.72
CA LEU A 54 4.73 -11.51 8.68
C LEU A 54 5.88 -10.57 9.02
N LEU A 55 7.08 -11.10 9.26
CA LEU A 55 8.27 -10.31 9.56
C LEU A 55 8.61 -9.37 8.40
N THR A 56 8.65 -9.88 7.17
CA THR A 56 8.88 -9.09 5.95
C THR A 56 7.83 -7.98 5.79
N LEU A 57 6.56 -8.27 6.03
CA LEU A 57 5.49 -7.26 5.94
C LEU A 57 5.65 -6.18 7.01
N LEU A 58 6.03 -6.54 8.24
CA LEU A 58 6.28 -5.57 9.32
C LEU A 58 7.50 -4.70 9.01
N ALA A 59 8.59 -5.31 8.52
CA ALA A 59 9.78 -4.59 8.08
C ALA A 59 9.43 -3.59 6.99
N TRP A 60 8.76 -4.04 5.92
CA TRP A 60 8.36 -3.18 4.81
C TRP A 60 7.49 -2.00 5.25
N LYS A 61 6.45 -2.27 6.06
CA LYS A 61 5.57 -1.22 6.58
C LYS A 61 6.33 -0.19 7.40
N SER A 62 7.24 -0.65 8.27
CA SER A 62 8.00 0.22 9.16
C SER A 62 8.99 1.07 8.35
N THR A 63 9.72 0.48 7.39
CA THR A 63 10.65 1.21 6.52
C THR A 63 9.93 2.30 5.73
N ILE A 64 8.83 1.97 5.04
CA ILE A 64 8.08 2.96 4.26
C ILE A 64 7.60 4.11 5.15
N TYR A 65 7.01 3.78 6.31
CA TYR A 65 6.51 4.77 7.25
C TYR A 65 7.61 5.70 7.76
N TRP A 66 8.74 5.15 8.21
CA TRP A 66 9.81 5.97 8.79
C TRP A 66 10.56 6.80 7.75
N THR A 67 10.77 6.27 6.53
CA THR A 67 11.33 7.05 5.43
C THR A 67 10.42 8.22 5.06
N TRP A 68 9.11 7.97 4.95
CA TRP A 68 8.13 9.02 4.68
C TRP A 68 8.08 10.06 5.81
N ASN A 69 8.03 9.60 7.07
CA ASN A 69 8.01 10.46 8.25
C ASN A 69 9.26 11.35 8.35
N GLU A 70 10.43 10.80 8.06
CA GLU A 70 11.67 11.57 8.04
C GLU A 70 11.65 12.65 6.94
N ARG A 71 11.24 12.30 5.72
CA ARG A 71 11.13 13.26 4.62
C ARG A 71 10.16 14.40 4.97
N ASN A 72 9.04 14.08 5.60
CA ASN A 72 8.07 15.09 6.03
C ASN A 72 8.59 15.93 7.20
N ALA A 73 9.34 15.34 8.13
CA ALA A 73 9.96 16.09 9.21
C ALA A 73 10.96 17.14 8.68
N ARG A 74 11.71 16.79 7.63
CA ARG A 74 12.60 17.74 6.94
C ARG A 74 11.82 18.86 6.27
N LEU A 75 10.74 18.53 5.56
CA LEU A 75 9.93 19.50 4.82
C LEU A 75 9.20 20.49 5.75
N HIS A 76 8.59 20.00 6.83
CA HIS A 76 7.71 20.81 7.67
C HIS A 76 8.39 21.42 8.89
N PHE A 77 9.43 20.77 9.41
CA PHE A 77 10.05 21.16 10.69
C PHE A 77 11.56 21.39 10.57
N ASN A 78 12.16 21.18 9.38
CA ASN A 78 13.61 21.26 9.17
C ASN A 78 14.40 20.40 10.18
N VAL A 79 13.81 19.29 10.63
CA VAL A 79 14.42 18.33 11.56
C VAL A 79 15.05 17.21 10.76
N TYR A 80 16.26 16.82 11.15
CA TYR A 80 17.02 15.76 10.52
C TYR A 80 17.34 14.67 11.52
N ARG A 81 17.08 13.41 11.15
CA ARG A 81 17.60 12.23 11.85
C ARG A 81 18.66 11.56 10.98
N SER A 82 19.68 11.02 11.64
CA SER A 82 20.65 10.16 10.96
C SER A 82 19.96 8.88 10.47
N VAL A 83 20.52 8.31 9.41
CA VAL A 83 20.07 7.02 8.87
C VAL A 83 20.16 5.93 9.94
N ASP A 84 21.22 5.92 10.75
CA ASP A 84 21.39 4.96 11.85
C ASP A 84 20.28 5.09 12.91
N THR A 85 19.85 6.31 13.22
CA THR A 85 18.75 6.54 14.16
C THR A 85 17.45 5.95 13.62
N ILE A 86 17.19 6.12 12.32
CA ILE A 86 15.99 5.56 11.68
C ILE A 86 16.02 4.03 11.70
N PHE A 87 17.17 3.42 11.39
CA PHE A 87 17.34 1.98 11.48
C PHE A 87 17.16 1.45 12.91
N ALA A 88 17.74 2.11 13.91
CA ALA A 88 17.58 1.74 15.32
C ALA A 88 16.11 1.82 15.77
N VAL A 89 15.38 2.84 15.30
CA VAL A 89 13.95 3.00 15.59
C VAL A 89 13.12 1.89 14.92
N ILE A 90 13.41 1.56 13.66
CA ILE A 90 12.73 0.47 12.94
C ILE A 90 13.00 -0.87 13.64
N ASP A 91 14.25 -1.17 13.97
CA ASP A 91 14.64 -2.40 14.67
C ASP A 91 13.90 -2.53 16.01
N ARG A 92 13.90 -1.47 16.84
CA ARG A 92 13.16 -1.45 18.10
C ARG A 92 11.66 -1.63 17.89
N GLN A 93 11.08 -0.97 16.89
CA GLN A 93 9.65 -1.10 16.59
C GLN A 93 9.28 -2.53 16.19
N LEU A 94 10.11 -3.18 15.37
CA LEU A 94 9.92 -4.56 14.96
C LEU A 94 10.01 -5.52 16.16
N ARG A 95 11.04 -5.39 16.99
CA ARG A 95 11.22 -6.23 18.19
C ARG A 95 10.04 -6.09 19.14
N ASN A 96 9.60 -4.86 19.42
CA ASN A 96 8.43 -4.60 20.25
C ASN A 96 7.16 -5.22 19.67
N LYS A 97 6.97 -5.12 18.34
CA LYS A 97 5.81 -5.72 17.69
C LYS A 97 5.85 -7.25 17.74
N ILE A 98 7.03 -7.86 17.54
CA ILE A 98 7.22 -9.31 17.68
C ILE A 98 6.88 -9.74 19.11
N MET A 99 7.43 -9.07 20.12
CA MET A 99 7.18 -9.36 21.53
C MET A 99 5.70 -9.23 21.90
N SER A 100 4.94 -8.32 21.27
CA SER A 100 3.49 -8.21 21.49
C SER A 100 2.72 -9.48 21.10
N PHE A 101 3.27 -10.34 20.22
CA PHE A 101 2.66 -11.62 19.90
C PHE A 101 2.90 -12.69 20.96
N ARG A 102 3.85 -12.49 21.89
CA ARG A 102 4.27 -13.51 22.85
C ARG A 102 3.14 -14.02 23.73
N GLU A 103 2.26 -13.12 24.18
CA GLU A 103 1.07 -13.47 24.98
C GLU A 103 0.07 -14.32 24.19
N SER A 104 -0.10 -14.02 22.90
CA SER A 104 -1.09 -14.70 22.03
C SER A 104 -0.57 -15.98 21.37
N ASN A 105 0.71 -16.01 20.99
CA ASN A 105 1.35 -17.07 20.24
C ASN A 105 2.88 -17.01 20.47
N PRO A 106 3.35 -17.61 21.57
CA PRO A 106 4.77 -17.55 21.94
C PRO A 106 5.69 -18.25 20.93
N VAL A 107 5.20 -19.32 20.27
CA VAL A 107 5.95 -20.05 19.23
C VAL A 107 6.21 -19.16 18.02
N LEU A 108 5.17 -18.46 17.54
CA LEU A 108 5.29 -17.51 16.44
C LEU A 108 6.25 -16.37 16.80
N SER A 109 6.09 -15.79 17.99
CA SER A 109 6.97 -14.73 18.47
C SER A 109 8.44 -15.18 18.50
N SER A 110 8.72 -16.38 19.02
CA SER A 110 10.08 -16.91 19.07
C SER A 110 10.66 -17.14 17.68
N ALA A 111 9.89 -17.75 16.77
CA ALA A 111 10.33 -17.99 15.39
C ALA A 111 10.60 -16.68 14.63
N MET A 112 9.77 -15.65 14.82
CA MET A 112 9.98 -14.33 14.21
C MET A 112 11.24 -13.64 14.76
N LEU A 113 11.47 -13.72 16.08
CA LEU A 113 12.63 -13.10 16.71
C LEU A 113 13.93 -13.79 16.29
N GLN A 114 13.94 -15.12 16.25
CA GLN A 114 15.07 -15.90 15.74
C GLN A 114 15.37 -15.56 14.27
N ALA A 115 14.34 -15.49 13.43
CA ALA A 115 14.50 -15.10 12.02
C ALA A 115 14.99 -13.65 11.84
N TRP A 116 14.67 -12.75 12.78
CA TRP A 116 15.18 -11.38 12.77
C TRP A 116 16.67 -11.33 13.11
N PHE A 117 17.09 -12.06 14.16
CA PHE A 117 18.50 -12.14 14.56
C PHE A 117 19.37 -12.97 13.62
N SER A 118 18.79 -13.83 12.77
CA SER A 118 19.57 -14.58 11.78
C SER A 118 19.98 -13.74 10.56
N VAL A 119 19.35 -12.57 10.35
CA VAL A 119 19.58 -11.70 9.18
C VAL A 119 20.47 -10.49 9.50
N GLY A 120 20.54 -10.08 10.77
CA GLY A 120 21.41 -8.99 11.25
C GLY A 120 22.75 -9.51 11.74
#